data_AF-A0A9P3CDY4-F1
#
_entry.id   AF-A0A9P3CDY4-F1
#
_cell.length_a   1.000
_cell.length_b   1.000
_cell.length_c   1.000
_cell.angle_alpha   90.00
_cell.angle_beta   90.00
_cell.angle_gamma   90.00
#
_symmetry.space_group_name_H-M   'P 1'
#
loop_
_entity.id
_entity.type
_entity.pdbx_description
1 polymer ?
#
loop_
_entity_poly.entity_id
_entity_poly.type
_entity_poly.pdbx_seq_one_letter_code
_entity_poly.pdbx_strand_id
1 'polypeptide(L)'
;MKLSNTCLLSLAALATSTTAAPAALDLAVPALAPENDIIERSAELDKRFGPIAILLIKVIGGQLVAGAAKAAIDAAKAHLEPEGSSFKDFDQARRAFTPEMAKDLYEKKAYAGIKGVACFNGPYSWSAGSHYEGPIDINFKWDIYHTDYDCFEIYSGYVENKGDGGYENIAFYGTCAYNKGTYRC
;
A
#
# COMPACT_ATOMS: atom_id res chain seq x y z
N MET A 1 40.46 -71.64 -35.80
CA MET A 1 40.11 -71.72 -34.37
C MET A 1 39.66 -70.32 -33.92
N LYS A 2 38.45 -70.21 -33.34
CA LYS A 2 37.90 -69.18 -32.39
C LYS A 2 38.52 -67.76 -32.41
N LEU A 3 37.82 -66.62 -32.40
CA LEU A 3 36.51 -66.20 -31.84
C LEU A 3 36.24 -64.74 -32.27
N SER A 4 34.96 -64.42 -32.51
CA SER A 4 34.20 -63.21 -32.09
C SER A 4 34.86 -61.82 -32.02
N ASN A 5 34.28 -60.80 -32.69
CA ASN A 5 33.51 -59.76 -31.98
C ASN A 5 32.80 -58.75 -32.90
N THR A 6 31.62 -58.36 -32.43
CA THR A 6 30.58 -57.45 -32.94
C THR A 6 30.94 -55.97 -32.89
N CYS A 7 30.54 -55.17 -33.91
CA CYS A 7 30.20 -53.72 -33.89
C CYS A 7 30.19 -53.23 -35.35
N LEU A 8 29.26 -52.46 -35.91
CA LEU A 8 28.34 -51.46 -35.37
C LEU A 8 27.02 -51.46 -36.18
N LEU A 9 25.91 -51.29 -35.46
CA LEU A 9 24.62 -50.89 -36.02
C LEU A 9 24.63 -49.39 -36.31
N SER A 10 24.34 -49.03 -37.56
CA SER A 10 24.04 -47.64 -37.96
C SER A 10 22.64 -47.25 -37.49
N LEU A 11 22.55 -46.44 -36.43
CA LEU A 11 21.32 -45.74 -36.06
C LEU A 11 21.23 -44.44 -36.86
N ALA A 12 20.45 -44.43 -37.94
CA ALA A 12 19.91 -43.19 -38.52
C ALA A 12 18.55 -42.92 -37.85
N ALA A 13 18.56 -42.12 -36.79
CA ALA A 13 17.32 -41.61 -36.19
C ALA A 13 16.84 -40.42 -37.04
N LEU A 14 15.70 -40.56 -37.71
CA LEU A 14 14.97 -39.45 -38.33
C LEU A 14 14.55 -38.48 -37.21
N ALA A 15 15.00 -37.23 -37.33
CA ALA A 15 14.58 -36.13 -36.48
C ALA A 15 13.08 -35.83 -36.73
N THR A 16 12.21 -36.21 -35.81
CA THR A 16 10.88 -35.59 -35.69
C THR A 16 11.06 -34.27 -34.96
N SER A 17 11.11 -33.17 -35.71
CA SER A 17 11.00 -31.82 -35.17
C SER A 17 9.56 -31.59 -34.69
N THR A 18 9.29 -31.95 -33.43
CA THR A 18 8.17 -31.39 -32.68
C THR A 18 8.55 -29.97 -32.28
N THR A 19 8.10 -29.00 -33.07
CA THR A 19 7.97 -27.62 -32.60
C THR A 19 6.92 -27.62 -31.49
N ALA A 20 7.37 -27.67 -30.23
CA ALA A 20 6.54 -27.24 -29.12
C ALA A 20 6.16 -25.78 -29.39
N ALA A 21 4.90 -25.53 -29.71
CA ALA A 21 4.36 -24.18 -29.70
C ALA A 21 4.64 -23.60 -28.30
N PRO A 22 5.12 -22.35 -28.18
CA PRO A 22 5.13 -21.72 -26.87
C PRO A 22 3.68 -21.72 -26.40
N ALA A 23 3.43 -22.35 -25.25
CA ALA A 23 2.24 -22.05 -24.48
C ALA A 23 2.30 -20.54 -24.26
N ALA A 24 1.47 -19.81 -25.00
CA ALA A 24 1.14 -18.45 -24.62
C ALA A 24 0.62 -18.59 -23.20
N LEU A 25 1.45 -18.19 -22.22
CA LEU A 25 0.90 -17.79 -20.95
C LEU A 25 -0.09 -16.71 -21.33
N ASP A 26 -1.36 -17.08 -21.25
CA ASP A 26 -2.44 -16.13 -21.04
C ASP A 26 -2.12 -15.51 -19.68
N LEU A 27 -1.16 -14.57 -19.67
CA LEU A 27 -1.15 -13.49 -18.70
C LEU A 27 -2.45 -12.76 -19.01
N ALA A 28 -3.54 -13.27 -18.42
CA ALA A 28 -4.71 -12.49 -18.15
C ALA A 28 -4.19 -11.26 -17.41
N VAL A 29 -3.94 -10.20 -18.16
CA VAL A 29 -3.83 -8.85 -17.64
C VAL A 29 -5.11 -8.72 -16.83
N PRO A 30 -5.03 -8.62 -15.49
CA PRO A 30 -6.23 -8.45 -14.69
C PRO A 30 -6.95 -7.25 -15.28
N ALA A 31 -8.15 -7.47 -15.81
CA ALA A 31 -8.99 -6.38 -16.25
C ALA A 31 -9.03 -5.39 -15.08
N LEU A 32 -8.62 -4.15 -15.34
CA LEU A 32 -8.66 -3.06 -14.37
C LEU A 32 -10.06 -3.08 -13.75
N ALA A 33 -10.14 -3.51 -12.49
CA ALA A 33 -11.38 -3.46 -11.77
C ALA A 33 -11.84 -2.00 -11.75
N PRO A 34 -13.15 -1.75 -11.92
CA PRO A 34 -13.67 -0.40 -12.00
C PRO A 34 -13.23 0.39 -10.76
N GLU A 35 -12.72 1.59 -11.03
CA GLU A 35 -12.63 2.67 -10.05
C GLU A 35 -14.00 2.76 -9.33
N ASN A 36 -14.01 2.81 -7.99
CA ASN A 36 -15.16 3.11 -7.11
C ASN A 36 -15.77 1.98 -6.25
N ASP A 37 -14.99 1.03 -5.73
CA ASP A 37 -15.38 0.45 -4.44
C ASP A 37 -14.97 1.42 -3.33
N ILE A 38 -15.88 2.33 -2.98
CA ILE A 38 -15.86 2.94 -1.64
C ILE A 38 -15.97 1.76 -0.69
N ILE A 39 -14.89 1.41 0.01
CA ILE A 39 -14.94 0.40 1.06
C ILE A 39 -15.64 1.05 2.24
N GLU A 40 -16.97 1.13 2.14
CA GLU A 40 -17.81 1.74 3.14
C GLU A 40 -17.90 0.81 4.36
N ARG A 41 -17.95 1.50 5.49
CA ARG A 41 -17.77 1.01 6.85
C ARG A 41 -18.74 -0.11 7.25
N SER A 42 -18.30 -0.97 8.17
CA SER A 42 -19.23 -1.71 9.03
C SER A 42 -19.79 -0.78 10.09
N ALA A 43 -21.11 -0.54 10.09
CA ALA A 43 -21.82 0.30 11.06
C ALA A 43 -21.61 -0.12 12.53
N GLU A 44 -21.18 -1.37 12.77
CA GLU A 44 -20.88 -1.89 14.11
C GLU A 44 -19.67 -1.21 14.75
N LEU A 45 -18.72 -0.75 13.93
CA LEU A 45 -17.59 0.04 14.43
C LEU A 45 -18.09 1.40 14.96
N ASP A 46 -19.17 2.02 14.45
CA ASP A 46 -19.46 3.46 14.70
C ASP A 46 -19.86 3.70 16.14
N LYS A 47 -20.49 2.70 16.73
CA LYS A 47 -20.98 2.75 18.11
C LYS A 47 -19.86 2.62 19.16
N ARG A 48 -18.65 2.21 18.77
CA ARG A 48 -17.54 1.93 19.71
C ARG A 48 -16.53 3.06 19.89
N PHE A 49 -16.40 3.98 18.93
CA PHE A 49 -15.32 4.99 18.91
C PHE A 49 -15.70 6.36 19.50
N GLY A 50 -16.86 6.48 20.15
CA GLY A 50 -17.37 7.79 20.53
C GLY A 50 -17.51 8.69 19.29
N PRO A 51 -17.13 9.97 19.33
CA PRO A 51 -17.32 10.88 18.20
C PRO A 51 -16.33 10.68 17.03
N ILE A 52 -15.34 9.77 17.13
CA ILE A 52 -14.28 9.59 16.11
C ILE A 52 -14.65 8.50 15.09
N ALA A 53 -14.48 8.77 13.80
CA ALA A 53 -14.63 7.79 12.73
C ALA A 53 -13.48 7.90 11.71
N ILE A 54 -12.90 6.77 11.31
CA ILE A 54 -11.84 6.70 10.28
C ILE A 54 -12.35 5.87 9.11
N LEU A 55 -12.30 6.44 7.92
CA LEU A 55 -12.90 5.90 6.71
C LEU A 55 -11.85 5.81 5.60
N LEU A 56 -11.82 4.68 4.91
CA LEU A 56 -11.14 4.57 3.62
C LEU A 56 -12.10 5.09 2.55
N ILE A 57 -11.76 6.20 1.90
CA ILE A 57 -12.66 6.82 0.92
C ILE A 57 -12.38 6.30 -0.48
N LYS A 58 -11.10 6.24 -0.86
CA LYS A 58 -10.70 5.89 -2.21
C LYS A 58 -9.31 5.25 -2.18
N VAL A 59 -9.06 4.37 -3.15
CA VAL A 59 -7.73 3.82 -3.40
C VAL A 59 -7.45 4.01 -4.89
N ILE A 60 -6.54 4.94 -5.19
CA ILE A 60 -6.10 5.25 -6.55
C ILE A 60 -4.79 4.49 -6.78
N GLY A 61 -4.90 3.17 -6.97
CA GLY A 61 -3.76 2.29 -7.25
C GLY A 61 -3.92 0.90 -6.67
N GLY A 62 -3.97 -0.13 -7.53
CA GLY A 62 -3.88 -1.57 -7.19
C GLY A 62 -4.90 -2.14 -6.17
N GLN A 63 -5.71 -3.13 -6.56
CA GLN A 63 -6.66 -3.78 -5.64
C GLN A 63 -6.02 -4.37 -4.35
N LEU A 64 -4.76 -4.81 -4.43
CA LEU A 64 -4.04 -5.33 -3.26
C LEU A 64 -3.76 -4.25 -2.21
N VAL A 65 -3.54 -3.00 -2.65
CA VAL A 65 -3.35 -1.84 -1.77
C VAL A 65 -4.62 -1.55 -0.98
N ALA A 66 -5.81 -1.78 -1.56
CA ALA A 66 -7.08 -1.56 -0.86
C ALA A 66 -7.29 -2.50 0.34
N GLY A 67 -6.91 -3.77 0.20
CA GLY A 67 -6.94 -4.73 1.31
C GLY A 67 -5.97 -4.37 2.43
N ALA A 68 -4.73 -4.01 2.07
CA ALA A 68 -3.72 -3.54 3.01
C ALA A 68 -4.15 -2.24 3.73
N ALA A 69 -4.68 -1.27 2.97
CA ALA A 69 -5.20 -0.02 3.49
C ALA A 69 -6.34 -0.23 4.49
N LYS A 70 -7.30 -1.11 4.16
CA LYS A 70 -8.37 -1.46 5.09
C LYS A 70 -7.82 -2.06 6.38
N ALA A 71 -6.90 -3.03 6.28
CA ALA A 71 -6.30 -3.67 7.45
C ALA A 71 -5.50 -2.67 8.31
N ALA A 72 -4.81 -1.72 7.67
CA ALA A 72 -4.08 -0.66 8.34
C ALA A 72 -5.02 0.30 9.07
N ILE A 73 -6.12 0.72 8.45
CA ILE A 73 -7.12 1.58 9.08
C ILE A 73 -7.77 0.88 10.28
N ASP A 74 -8.09 -0.41 10.16
CA ASP A 74 -8.67 -1.17 11.27
C ASP A 74 -7.66 -1.34 12.43
N ALA A 75 -6.36 -1.46 12.15
CA ALA A 75 -5.30 -1.45 13.17
C ALA A 75 -5.12 -0.07 13.84
N ALA A 76 -5.06 1.00 13.04
CA ALA A 76 -4.92 2.37 13.56
C ALA A 76 -6.10 2.74 14.46
N LYS A 77 -7.31 2.27 14.12
CA LYS A 77 -8.49 2.38 14.99
C LYS A 77 -8.29 1.68 16.32
N ALA A 78 -7.83 0.42 16.31
CA ALA A 78 -7.60 -0.35 17.53
C ALA A 78 -6.55 0.31 18.45
N HIS A 79 -5.56 1.02 17.88
CA HIS A 79 -4.62 1.82 18.65
C HIS A 79 -5.26 3.03 19.35
N LEU A 80 -6.30 3.61 18.75
CA LEU A 80 -7.02 4.77 19.31
C LEU A 80 -8.13 4.40 20.29
N GLU A 81 -8.66 3.17 20.24
CA GLU A 81 -9.76 2.71 21.13
C GLU A 81 -9.51 2.98 22.62
N PRO A 82 -8.30 2.71 23.19
CA PRO A 82 -8.05 2.95 24.62
C PRO A 82 -8.08 4.44 25.00
N GLU A 83 -7.80 5.33 24.05
CA GLU A 83 -7.61 6.76 24.27
C GLU A 83 -8.78 7.62 23.79
N GLY A 84 -9.71 7.08 23.01
CA GLY A 84 -10.76 7.82 22.31
C GLY A 84 -11.62 8.75 23.17
N SER A 85 -11.92 8.35 24.41
CA SER A 85 -12.68 9.16 25.37
C SER A 85 -11.85 10.20 26.13
N SER A 86 -10.53 10.13 26.02
CA SER A 86 -9.57 11.00 26.72
C SER A 86 -9.08 12.18 25.87
N PHE A 87 -9.31 12.13 24.56
CA PHE A 87 -8.96 13.23 23.67
C PHE A 87 -9.85 14.44 23.96
N LYS A 88 -9.23 15.62 24.06
CA LYS A 88 -9.87 16.88 24.43
C LYS A 88 -10.30 17.71 23.21
N ASP A 89 -9.63 17.51 22.09
CA ASP A 89 -9.85 18.23 20.85
C ASP A 89 -9.45 17.40 19.63
N PHE A 90 -9.96 17.81 18.47
CA PHE A 90 -9.74 17.14 17.18
C PHE A 90 -8.25 16.95 16.86
N ASP A 91 -7.43 17.96 17.13
CA ASP A 91 -6.01 17.91 16.81
C ASP A 91 -5.26 16.90 17.69
N GLN A 92 -5.70 16.71 18.94
CA GLN A 92 -5.12 15.70 19.82
C GLN A 92 -5.36 14.29 19.26
N ALA A 93 -6.57 13.98 18.81
CA ALA A 93 -6.82 12.69 18.20
C ALA A 93 -6.08 12.53 16.87
N ARG A 94 -5.96 13.60 16.06
CA ARG A 94 -5.15 13.55 14.84
C ARG A 94 -3.68 13.26 15.14
N ARG A 95 -3.09 13.92 16.13
CA ARG A 95 -1.69 13.67 16.55
C ARG A 95 -1.47 12.22 17.02
N ALA A 96 -2.48 11.57 17.57
CA ALA A 96 -2.43 10.15 17.92
C ALA A 96 -2.65 9.24 16.70
N PHE A 97 -3.57 9.61 15.81
CA PHE A 97 -3.96 8.83 14.64
C PHE A 97 -2.89 8.81 13.54
N THR A 98 -2.44 9.98 13.12
CA THR A 98 -1.62 10.16 11.91
C THR A 98 -0.33 9.32 11.92
N PRO A 99 0.47 9.25 13.01
CA PRO A 99 1.66 8.40 13.03
C PRO A 99 1.35 6.89 13.02
N GLU A 100 0.34 6.43 13.76
CA GLU A 100 -0.04 5.01 13.78
C GLU A 100 -0.60 4.57 12.43
N MET A 101 -1.41 5.40 11.77
CA MET A 101 -1.89 5.13 10.42
C MET A 101 -0.75 4.88 9.42
N ALA A 102 0.27 5.75 9.37
CA ALA A 102 1.40 5.58 8.46
C ALA A 102 2.22 4.33 8.77
N LYS A 103 2.38 4.03 10.06
CA LYS A 103 3.04 2.81 10.54
C LYS A 103 2.27 1.56 10.14
N ASP A 104 0.98 1.52 10.39
CA ASP A 104 0.13 0.38 10.07
C ASP A 104 0.05 0.16 8.55
N LEU A 105 -0.02 1.22 7.75
CA LEU A 105 0.05 1.10 6.29
C LEU A 105 1.36 0.44 5.85
N TYR A 106 2.49 0.84 6.44
CA TYR A 106 3.79 0.25 6.11
C TYR A 106 3.92 -1.21 6.57
N GLU A 107 3.36 -1.55 7.72
CA GLU A 107 3.44 -2.89 8.30
C GLU A 107 2.45 -3.87 7.67
N LYS A 108 1.28 -3.39 7.24
CA LYS A 108 0.24 -4.16 6.54
C LYS A 108 0.37 -4.15 5.02
N LYS A 109 1.41 -3.50 4.50
CA LYS A 109 1.74 -3.33 3.08
C LYS A 109 1.35 -4.49 2.18
N ALA A 110 0.86 -4.14 1.00
CA ALA A 110 0.48 -5.11 -0.02
C ALA A 110 1.69 -5.79 -0.68
N TYR A 111 2.82 -5.08 -0.76
CA TYR A 111 3.97 -5.49 -1.55
C TYR A 111 5.27 -5.55 -0.75
N ALA A 112 6.04 -6.61 -0.98
CA ALA A 112 7.43 -6.66 -0.54
C ALA A 112 8.27 -5.66 -1.36
N GLY A 113 9.09 -4.86 -0.69
CA GLY A 113 9.99 -3.90 -1.36
C GLY A 113 9.64 -2.42 -1.18
N ILE A 114 8.47 -2.10 -0.60
CA ILE A 114 8.23 -0.72 -0.16
C ILE A 114 9.27 -0.35 0.90
N LYS A 115 9.82 0.86 0.75
CA LYS A 115 10.81 1.40 1.68
C LYS A 115 10.17 2.30 2.72
N GLY A 116 9.05 2.93 2.41
CA GLY A 116 8.32 3.77 3.37
C GLY A 116 6.90 4.08 2.95
N VAL A 117 6.18 4.73 3.85
CA VAL A 117 4.87 5.32 3.65
C VAL A 117 4.94 6.80 3.97
N ALA A 118 4.22 7.62 3.21
CA ALA A 118 4.01 9.03 3.49
C ALA A 118 2.52 9.38 3.38
N CYS A 119 2.00 10.11 4.35
CA CYS A 119 0.61 10.57 4.39
C CYS A 119 0.56 12.08 4.57
N PHE A 120 -0.26 12.77 3.76
CA PHE A 120 -0.33 14.22 3.73
C PHE A 120 -1.78 14.70 3.83
N ASN A 121 -2.05 15.58 4.79
CA ASN A 121 -3.19 16.48 4.80
C ASN A 121 -2.73 17.86 4.35
N GLY A 122 -2.51 18.02 3.05
CA GLY A 122 -1.98 19.25 2.46
C GLY A 122 -1.18 19.01 1.17
N PRO A 123 -0.63 20.07 0.56
CA PRO A 123 0.08 19.95 -0.70
C PRO A 123 1.43 19.23 -0.53
N TYR A 124 1.78 18.41 -1.51
CA TYR A 124 3.06 17.70 -1.62
C TYR A 124 3.56 17.74 -3.06
N SER A 125 4.84 17.42 -3.26
CA SER A 125 5.41 17.26 -4.60
C SER A 125 6.40 16.10 -4.67
N TRP A 126 6.26 15.27 -5.70
CA TRP A 126 7.16 14.16 -5.98
C TRP A 126 8.32 14.60 -6.86
N SER A 127 9.50 14.06 -6.58
CA SER A 127 10.65 14.21 -7.47
C SER A 127 10.45 13.46 -8.77
N ALA A 128 11.01 13.97 -9.87
CA ALA A 128 11.00 13.27 -11.14
C ALA A 128 11.65 11.88 -11.00
N GLY A 129 10.96 10.84 -11.48
CA GLY A 129 11.44 9.47 -11.40
C GLY A 129 11.20 8.77 -10.05
N SER A 130 10.48 9.39 -9.11
CA SER A 130 9.99 8.68 -7.93
C SER A 130 9.07 7.52 -8.33
N HIS A 131 9.14 6.43 -7.57
CA HIS A 131 8.30 5.25 -7.75
C HIS A 131 7.51 4.99 -6.47
N TYR A 132 6.19 5.07 -6.58
CA TYR A 132 5.24 4.99 -5.47
C TYR A 132 3.90 4.42 -5.96
N GLU A 133 3.09 3.94 -5.02
CA GLU A 133 1.70 3.52 -5.21
C GLU A 133 0.78 4.42 -4.37
N GLY A 134 -0.42 4.70 -4.90
CA GLY A 134 -1.41 5.59 -4.31
C GLY A 134 -1.74 6.83 -5.18
N PRO A 135 -2.55 7.76 -4.66
CA PRO A 135 -2.91 7.89 -3.25
C PRO A 135 -3.96 6.89 -2.75
N ILE A 136 -3.87 6.59 -1.46
CA ILE A 136 -4.92 6.01 -0.64
C ILE A 136 -5.55 7.18 0.12
N ASP A 137 -6.81 7.47 -0.15
CA ASP A 137 -7.52 8.60 0.45
C ASP A 137 -8.18 8.13 1.76
N ILE A 138 -7.67 8.64 2.89
CA ILE A 138 -8.13 8.29 4.23
C ILE A 138 -8.77 9.51 4.86
N ASN A 139 -10.06 9.39 5.19
CA ASN A 139 -10.81 10.43 5.85
C ASN A 139 -10.89 10.15 7.36
N PHE A 140 -10.38 11.08 8.15
CA PHE A 140 -10.48 11.07 9.60
C PHE A 140 -11.55 12.08 10.02
N LYS A 141 -12.59 11.61 10.72
CA LYS A 141 -13.68 12.43 11.26
C LYS A 141 -13.71 12.38 12.77
N TRP A 142 -14.09 13.50 13.37
CA TRP A 142 -14.55 13.59 14.74
C TRP A 142 -15.74 14.53 14.78
N ASP A 143 -16.94 13.98 15.03
CA ASP A 143 -18.19 14.74 15.02
C ASP A 143 -18.33 15.54 13.71
N ILE A 144 -18.41 16.88 13.76
CA ILE A 144 -18.48 17.74 12.57
C ILE A 144 -17.12 17.99 11.90
N TYR A 145 -16.02 17.72 12.62
CA TYR A 145 -14.67 17.95 12.11
C TYR A 145 -14.22 16.78 11.26
N HIS A 146 -13.53 17.07 10.16
CA HIS A 146 -12.98 16.05 9.30
C HIS A 146 -11.72 16.55 8.59
N THR A 147 -10.91 15.60 8.16
CA THR A 147 -9.69 15.86 7.41
C THR A 147 -9.39 14.66 6.49
N ASP A 148 -8.81 14.93 5.34
CA ASP A 148 -8.44 13.93 4.34
C ASP A 148 -6.93 13.82 4.26
N TYR A 149 -6.43 12.58 4.23
CA TYR A 149 -5.03 12.28 4.03
C TYR A 149 -4.83 11.51 2.73
N ASP A 150 -3.91 12.00 1.91
CA ASP A 150 -3.37 11.27 0.78
C ASP A 150 -2.18 10.44 1.26
N CYS A 151 -2.32 9.13 1.28
CA CYS A 151 -1.27 8.21 1.71
C CYS A 151 -0.65 7.44 0.54
N PHE A 152 0.66 7.25 0.57
CA PHE A 152 1.44 6.62 -0.49
C PHE A 152 2.38 5.56 0.07
N GLU A 153 2.50 4.43 -0.64
CA GLU A 153 3.60 3.49 -0.46
C GLU A 153 4.76 3.87 -1.39
N ILE A 154 5.99 3.93 -0.87
CA ILE A 154 7.14 4.48 -1.61
C ILE A 154 8.20 3.39 -1.80
N TYR A 155 8.62 3.18 -3.04
CA TYR A 155 9.68 2.25 -3.40
C TYR A 155 11.02 2.96 -3.57
N SER A 156 11.03 4.15 -4.18
CA SER A 156 12.25 4.95 -4.38
C SER A 156 11.95 6.40 -4.75
N GLY A 157 12.92 7.28 -4.53
CA GLY A 157 12.81 8.71 -4.84
C GLY A 157 12.47 9.52 -3.59
N TYR A 158 12.05 10.76 -3.77
CA TYR A 158 11.65 11.58 -2.63
C TYR A 158 10.35 12.33 -2.88
N VAL A 159 9.70 12.65 -1.77
CA VAL A 159 8.53 13.52 -1.70
C VAL A 159 8.84 14.68 -0.77
N GLU A 160 8.43 15.87 -1.18
CA GLU A 160 8.52 17.08 -0.38
C GLU A 160 7.12 17.45 0.09
N ASN A 161 6.98 17.61 1.40
CA ASN A 161 5.85 18.32 1.96
C ASN A 161 5.92 19.80 1.57
N LYS A 162 4.83 20.34 1.02
CA LYS A 162 4.66 21.76 0.69
C LYS A 162 3.65 22.44 1.59
N GLY A 163 2.97 21.68 2.45
CA GLY A 163 1.99 22.20 3.40
C GLY A 163 2.64 22.71 4.68
N ASP A 164 1.88 23.55 5.38
CA ASP A 164 2.18 23.93 6.75
C ASP A 164 1.54 22.93 7.74
N GLY A 165 2.17 22.79 8.91
CA GLY A 165 1.60 22.04 10.03
C GLY A 165 2.51 20.96 10.62
N GLY A 166 2.14 20.49 11.81
CA GLY A 166 2.86 19.50 12.58
C GLY A 166 2.48 18.06 12.23
N TYR A 167 2.77 17.14 13.15
CA TYR A 167 2.48 15.71 13.02
C TYR A 167 1.01 15.37 12.80
N GLU A 168 0.08 16.28 13.14
CA GLU A 168 -1.33 16.15 12.80
C GLU A 168 -1.57 16.13 11.29
N ASN A 169 -0.77 16.83 10.48
CA ASN A 169 -0.99 16.97 9.04
C ASN A 169 -0.14 16.02 8.21
N ILE A 170 0.93 15.46 8.76
CA ILE A 170 1.90 14.70 7.98
C ILE A 170 2.43 13.54 8.81
N ALA A 171 2.48 12.35 8.22
CA ALA A 171 3.16 11.20 8.79
C ALA A 171 4.05 10.49 7.78
N PHE A 172 5.17 10.00 8.27
CA PHE A 172 6.14 9.20 7.54
C PHE A 172 6.53 7.99 8.37
N TYR A 173 6.64 6.83 7.73
CA TYR A 173 7.12 5.62 8.40
C TYR A 173 7.88 4.70 7.44
N GLY A 174 8.82 3.90 7.98
CA GLY A 174 9.63 2.95 7.22
C GLY A 174 11.13 3.18 7.33
N THR A 175 11.86 2.72 6.31
CA THR A 175 13.34 2.71 6.25
C THR A 175 13.94 3.97 5.61
N CYS A 176 13.10 4.85 5.10
CA CYS A 176 13.50 6.07 4.42
C CYS A 176 13.92 7.16 5.42
N ALA A 177 14.66 8.16 4.93
CA ALA A 177 15.13 9.26 5.76
C ALA A 177 14.22 10.48 5.66
N TYR A 178 13.81 11.04 6.79
CA TYR A 178 13.10 12.33 6.86
C TYR A 178 14.06 13.46 7.23
N ASN A 179 14.07 14.54 6.44
CA ASN A 179 14.87 15.73 6.71
C ASN A 179 14.15 16.99 6.20
N LYS A 180 13.85 17.93 7.10
CA LYS A 180 13.32 19.28 6.79
C LYS A 180 12.17 19.28 5.76
N GLY A 181 11.16 18.43 5.95
CA GLY A 181 9.99 18.36 5.05
C GLY A 181 10.17 17.46 3.83
N THR A 182 11.35 16.85 3.65
CA THR A 182 11.61 15.88 2.59
C THR A 182 11.69 14.46 3.15
N TYR A 183 10.97 13.52 2.55
CA TYR A 183 11.08 12.10 2.86
C TYR A 183 11.69 11.35 1.67
N ARG A 184 12.85 10.70 1.90
CA ARG A 184 13.70 10.14 0.84
C ARG A 184 13.92 8.64 0.99
N CYS A 185 13.49 7.92 -0.04
CA CYS A 185 13.62 6.49 -0.31
C CYS A 185 14.47 6.26 -1.58
#